data_AF-A0A0F9JVD9-F1
#
_entry.id   AF-A0A0F9JVD9-F1
#
_cell.length_a   1.000
_cell.length_b   1.000
_cell.length_c   1.000
_cell.angle_alpha   90.00
_cell.angle_beta   90.00
_cell.angle_gamma   90.00
#
_symmetry.space_group_name_H-M   'P 1'
#
loop_
_entity.id
_entity.type
_entity.pdbx_description
1 polymer ?
#
loop_
_entity_poly.entity_id
_entity_poly.type
_entity_poly.pdbx_seq_one_letter_code
_entity_poly.pdbx_strand_id
1 'polypeptide(L)'
;MAKVLEVKGIDKKNVRTNNVFEIAGTLGIEASRNALINELNHTLGDHGLEVDNRYIMLVSDLMCSKGYMQQIGRHGIAGSKDSVLARAAFEITVPT
;
A
#
# COMPACT_ATOMS: atom_id res chain seq x y z
N MET A 1 9.41 -11.93 -6.60
CA MET A 1 9.82 -12.26 -5.23
C MET A 1 9.78 -13.75 -4.91
N ALA A 2 8.62 -14.43 -4.97
CA ALA A 2 8.48 -15.82 -4.48
C ALA A 2 9.54 -16.80 -5.03
N LYS A 3 9.72 -16.86 -6.34
CA LYS A 3 10.74 -17.71 -6.99
C LYS A 3 12.18 -17.36 -6.58
N VAL A 4 12.45 -16.08 -6.32
CA VAL A 4 13.79 -15.62 -5.89
C VAL A 4 14.10 -16.15 -4.50
N LEU A 5 13.11 -16.25 -3.61
CA LEU A 5 13.28 -16.81 -2.26
C LEU A 5 13.59 -18.31 -2.25
N GLU A 6 13.39 -19.01 -3.36
CA GLU A 6 13.67 -20.45 -3.52
C GLU A 6 15.10 -20.73 -4.00
N VAL A 7 15.78 -19.71 -4.55
CA VAL A 7 17.14 -19.87 -5.09
C VAL A 7 18.12 -20.14 -3.95
N LYS A 8 18.90 -21.21 -4.10
CA LYS A 8 19.94 -21.60 -3.13
C LYS A 8 21.05 -20.54 -3.10
N GLY A 9 21.44 -20.12 -1.90
CA GLY A 9 22.49 -19.10 -1.68
C GLY A 9 21.98 -17.67 -1.58
N ILE A 10 20.68 -17.42 -1.79
CA ILE A 10 20.09 -16.09 -1.56
C ILE A 10 19.79 -15.89 -0.07
N ASP A 11 20.15 -14.71 0.44
CA ASP A 11 19.77 -14.27 1.78
C ASP A 11 18.31 -13.80 1.81
N LYS A 12 17.42 -14.70 2.24
CA LYS A 12 15.98 -14.46 2.30
C LYS A 12 15.57 -13.31 3.23
N LYS A 13 16.41 -12.92 4.20
CA LYS A 13 16.07 -11.88 5.17
C LYS A 13 16.21 -10.46 4.60
N ASN A 14 16.99 -10.31 3.52
CA ASN A 14 17.32 -9.01 2.94
C ASN A 14 16.74 -8.81 1.53
N VAL A 15 15.98 -9.78 1.00
CA VAL A 15 15.29 -9.61 -0.30
C VAL A 15 14.23 -8.52 -0.18
N ARG A 16 14.28 -7.54 -1.09
CA ARG A 16 13.34 -6.43 -1.19
C ARG A 16 12.82 -6.29 -2.62
N THR A 17 11.64 -5.68 -2.76
CA THR A 17 11.02 -5.32 -4.04
C THR A 17 10.23 -4.04 -3.84
N ASN A 18 10.14 -3.21 -4.87
CA ASN A 18 9.29 -2.01 -4.88
C ASN A 18 7.82 -2.35 -5.17
N ASN A 19 7.51 -3.59 -5.53
CA ASN A 19 6.14 -4.03 -5.74
C ASN A 19 5.50 -4.46 -4.43
N VAL A 20 4.79 -3.53 -3.78
CA VAL A 20 4.12 -3.76 -2.50
C VAL A 20 3.01 -4.81 -2.57
N PHE A 21 2.31 -4.91 -3.71
CA PHE A 21 1.27 -5.93 -3.91
C PHE A 21 1.86 -7.35 -3.97
N GLU A 22 3.05 -7.50 -4.57
CA GLU A 22 3.76 -8.78 -4.58
C GLU A 22 4.18 -9.19 -3.16
N ILE A 23 4.59 -8.23 -2.33
CA ILE A 23 4.93 -8.47 -0.92
C ILE A 23 3.69 -8.94 -0.16
N ALA A 24 2.52 -8.31 -0.37
CA ALA A 24 1.27 -8.74 0.26
C ALA A 24 0.95 -10.21 -0.06
N GLY A 25 1.12 -10.62 -1.32
CA GLY A 25 0.85 -12.00 -1.75
C GLY A 25 1.91 -13.03 -1.33
N THR A 26 3.15 -12.60 -1.07
CA THR A 26 4.27 -13.52 -0.77
C THR A 26 4.58 -13.59 0.74
N LEU A 27 4.60 -12.44 1.42
CA LEU A 27 5.02 -12.29 2.81
C LEU A 27 3.86 -11.89 3.75
N GLY A 28 2.71 -11.48 3.20
CA GLY A 28 1.53 -11.09 3.97
C GLY A 28 1.34 -9.58 4.13
N ILE A 29 0.18 -9.20 4.69
CA ILE A 29 -0.29 -7.81 4.71
C ILE A 29 0.57 -6.89 5.58
N GLU A 30 1.07 -7.37 6.73
CA GLU A 30 1.95 -6.57 7.61
C GLU A 30 3.31 -6.29 6.99
N ALA A 31 3.85 -7.24 6.22
CA ALA A 31 5.06 -7.03 5.45
C ALA A 31 4.83 -5.97 4.36
N SER A 32 3.68 -6.01 3.69
CA SER A 32 3.27 -5.01 2.70
C SER A 32 3.11 -3.63 3.33
N ARG A 33 2.47 -3.53 4.51
CA ARG A 33 2.32 -2.29 5.26
C ARG A 33 3.66 -1.62 5.55
N ASN A 34 4.62 -2.38 6.07
CA ASN A 34 5.95 -1.87 6.37
C ASN A 34 6.73 -1.50 5.11
N ALA A 35 6.59 -2.29 4.03
CA ALA A 35 7.17 -1.95 2.74
C ALA A 35 6.60 -0.64 2.17
N LEU A 36 5.29 -0.42 2.30
CA LEU A 36 4.65 0.82 1.87
C LEU A 36 5.16 2.04 2.64
N ILE A 37 5.31 1.93 3.98
CA ILE A 37 5.86 3.01 4.80
C ILE A 37 7.28 3.38 4.33
N ASN A 38 8.12 2.38 4.06
CA ASN A 38 9.47 2.62 3.57
C ASN A 38 9.46 3.30 2.20
N GLU A 39 8.57 2.87 1.30
CA GLU A 39 8.55 3.38 -0.07
C GLU A 39 7.95 4.78 -0.18
N LEU A 40 6.95 5.09 0.64
CA LEU A 40 6.44 6.46 0.79
C LEU A 40 7.49 7.39 1.38
N ASN A 41 8.19 6.97 2.45
CA ASN A 41 9.27 7.76 3.03
C ASN A 41 10.41 8.00 2.02
N HIS A 42 10.83 6.96 1.29
CA HIS A 42 11.88 7.07 0.30
C HIS A 42 11.49 8.02 -0.84
N THR A 43 10.29 7.84 -1.41
CA THR A 43 9.82 8.66 -2.53
C THR A 43 9.65 10.13 -2.13
N LEU A 44 9.04 10.40 -0.97
CA LEU A 44 8.85 11.78 -0.49
C LEU A 44 10.20 12.44 -0.15
N GLY A 45 11.12 11.69 0.47
CA GLY A 45 12.46 12.15 0.77
C GLY A 45 13.28 12.49 -0.48
N ASP A 46 13.20 11.66 -1.51
CA ASP A 46 13.87 11.90 -2.80
C ASP A 46 13.37 13.18 -3.51
N HIS A 47 12.15 13.61 -3.19
CA HIS A 47 11.57 14.87 -3.66
C HIS A 47 11.75 16.05 -2.69
N GLY A 48 12.49 15.87 -1.60
CA GLY A 48 12.73 16.90 -0.58
C GLY A 48 11.48 17.27 0.24
N LEU A 49 10.47 16.40 0.26
CA LEU A 49 9.25 16.60 1.04
C LEU A 49 9.42 15.96 2.42
N GLU A 50 9.58 16.80 3.44
CA GLU A 50 9.56 16.34 4.83
C GLU A 50 8.11 16.15 5.30
N VAL A 51 7.74 14.89 5.52
CA VAL A 51 6.42 14.52 6.05
C VAL A 51 6.62 13.74 7.35
N ASP A 52 5.87 14.13 8.38
CA ASP A 52 5.89 13.40 9.65
C ASP A 52 5.42 11.95 9.43
N ASN A 53 6.20 11.01 9.98
CA ASN A 53 5.98 9.57 9.81
C ASN A 53 4.57 9.13 10.26
N ARG A 54 3.91 9.86 11.16
CA ARG A 54 2.52 9.58 11.59
C ARG A 54 1.53 9.64 10.43
N TYR A 55 1.71 10.57 9.48
CA TYR A 55 0.83 10.67 8.32
C TYR A 55 1.07 9.52 7.33
N ILE A 56 2.33 9.13 7.14
CA ILE A 56 2.71 8.00 6.28
C ILE A 56 2.17 6.69 6.86
N MET A 57 2.31 6.50 8.17
CA MET A 57 1.73 5.37 8.89
C MET A 57 0.21 5.34 8.74
N LEU A 58 -0.48 6.47 8.94
CA LEU A 58 -1.93 6.54 8.82
C LEU A 58 -2.43 6.12 7.43
N VAL A 59 -1.79 6.60 6.36
CA VAL A 59 -2.14 6.21 4.99
C VAL A 59 -1.88 4.72 4.77
N SER A 60 -0.77 4.21 5.28
CA SER A 60 -0.41 2.79 5.15
C SER A 60 -1.35 1.87 5.91
N ASP A 61 -1.74 2.26 7.12
CA ASP A 61 -2.73 1.58 7.95
C ASP A 61 -4.08 1.52 7.24
N LEU A 62 -4.52 2.66 6.68
CA LEU A 62 -5.76 2.73 5.94
C LEU A 62 -5.77 1.76 4.75
N MET A 63 -4.69 1.71 3.98
CA MET A 63 -4.55 0.82 2.81
C MET A 63 -4.47 -0.67 3.18
N CYS A 64 -4.07 -1.03 4.40
CA CYS A 64 -3.89 -2.42 4.82
C CYS A 64 -4.96 -2.94 5.81
N SER A 65 -5.79 -2.07 6.37
CA SER A 65 -6.71 -2.36 7.49
C SER A 65 -7.71 -3.51 7.25
N LYS A 66 -8.06 -3.82 5.99
CA LYS A 66 -9.03 -4.87 5.64
C LYS A 66 -8.39 -6.25 5.43
N GLY A 67 -7.10 -6.41 5.70
CA GLY A 67 -6.37 -7.67 5.51
C GLY A 67 -5.94 -7.93 4.07
N TYR A 68 -6.18 -6.98 3.16
CA TYR A 68 -5.66 -6.96 1.80
C TYR A 68 -5.32 -5.52 1.40
N MET A 69 -4.46 -5.35 0.40
CA MET A 69 -4.01 -4.04 -0.03
C MET A 69 -5.11 -3.31 -0.81
N GLN A 70 -5.53 -2.16 -0.30
CA GLN A 70 -6.54 -1.31 -0.91
C GLN A 70 -5.90 -0.11 -1.60
N GLN A 71 -6.29 0.14 -2.85
CA GLN A 71 -5.91 1.37 -3.54
C GLN A 71 -6.69 2.57 -3.00
N ILE A 72 -6.09 3.74 -3.10
CA ILE A 72 -6.76 5.03 -2.88
C ILE A 72 -7.37 5.44 -4.23
N GLY A 73 -8.69 5.41 -4.33
CA GLY A 73 -9.41 5.74 -5.56
C GLY A 73 -10.82 5.14 -5.61
N ARG A 74 -11.55 5.40 -6.70
CA ARG A 74 -12.91 4.87 -6.92
C ARG A 74 -13.03 3.34 -6.87
N HIS A 75 -11.95 2.63 -7.15
CA HIS A 75 -11.91 1.15 -7.14
C HIS A 75 -11.34 0.59 -5.83
N GLY A 76 -11.14 1.43 -4.82
CA GLY A 76 -10.70 1.02 -3.49
C GLY A 76 -11.43 1.80 -2.41
N ILE A 77 -10.68 2.42 -1.50
CA ILE A 77 -11.21 3.02 -0.27
C ILE A 77 -12.32 4.05 -0.53
N ALA A 78 -12.20 4.86 -1.60
CA ALA A 78 -13.19 5.89 -1.89
C ALA A 78 -14.49 5.31 -2.47
N GLY A 79 -14.40 4.26 -3.29
CA GLY A 79 -15.56 3.56 -3.85
C GLY A 79 -16.30 2.67 -2.86
N SER A 80 -15.61 2.22 -1.80
CA SER A 80 -16.20 1.42 -0.71
C SER A 80 -16.83 2.27 0.40
N LYS A 81 -16.95 3.60 0.24
CA LYS A 81 -17.64 4.45 1.22
C LYS A 81 -19.13 4.14 1.22
N ASP A 82 -19.72 4.02 2.41
CA ASP A 82 -21.15 3.71 2.56
C ASP A 82 -22.06 4.82 2.00
N SER A 83 -21.65 6.08 2.17
CA SER A 83 -22.42 7.23 1.71
C SER A 83 -22.35 7.40 0.20
N VAL A 84 -23.51 7.35 -0.45
CA VAL A 84 -23.67 7.65 -1.89
C VAL A 84 -23.19 9.06 -2.21
N LEU A 85 -23.47 10.05 -1.34
CA LEU A 85 -22.98 11.41 -1.52
C LEU A 85 -21.46 11.49 -1.38
N ALA A 86 -20.87 10.72 -0.47
CA ALA A 86 -19.41 10.69 -0.30
C ALA A 86 -18.69 10.02 -1.49
N ARG A 87 -19.35 9.08 -2.17
CA ARG A 87 -18.87 8.50 -3.44
C ARG A 87 -19.06 9.48 -4.61
N ALA A 88 -20.23 10.13 -4.69
CA ALA A 88 -20.51 11.20 -5.67
C ALA A 88 -19.51 12.35 -5.60
N ALA A 89 -19.07 12.71 -4.40
CA ALA A 89 -18.07 13.75 -4.18
C ALA A 89 -16.65 13.37 -4.63
N PHE A 90 -16.38 12.09 -4.95
CA PHE A 90 -15.04 11.63 -5.32
C PHE A 90 -15.08 10.54 -6.41
N GLU A 91 -14.77 10.92 -7.65
CA GLU A 91 -14.59 10.06 -8.83
C GLU A 91 -15.79 9.17 -9.28
N ILE A 92 -16.91 9.08 -8.55
CA ILE A 92 -18.10 8.29 -8.94
C ILE A 92 -19.39 9.13 -8.83
N THR A 93 -19.73 9.91 -9.85
CA THR A 93 -20.94 10.75 -9.85
C THR A 93 -22.22 10.04 -10.28
N VAL A 94 -22.11 8.89 -10.97
CA VAL A 94 -23.24 8.08 -11.44
C VAL A 94 -22.96 6.62 -11.07
N PRO A 95 -23.90 5.90 -10.42
CA PRO A 95 -23.70 4.49 -10.12
C PRO A 95 -23.75 3.69 -11.43
N THR A 96 -22.62 3.08 -11.79
CA THR A 96 -22.55 2.03 -12.82
C THR A 96 -23.02 0.70 -12.27
#